data_AF-A0A2V9P008-F1
#
_entry.id   AF-A0A2V9P008-F1
#
_cell.length_a   1.000
_cell.length_b   1.000
_cell.length_c   1.000
_cell.angle_alpha   90.00
_cell.angle_beta   90.00
_cell.angle_gamma   90.00
#
_symmetry.space_group_name_H-M   'P 1'
#
loop_
_entity.id
_entity.type
_entity.pdbx_description
1 polymer ?
#
loop_
_entity_poly.entity_id
_entity_poly.type
_entity_poly.pdbx_seq_one_letter_code
_entity_poly.pdbx_strand_id
1 'polypeptide(L)'
;MLCPNCGASIADNSPFCSNCGKSTSPVRLNSATVPPPPGAVPIAPQQTSGKAIASLVCGIINIFPLFIIAVVLGHMSLSEIKKSGGRLKGEGLAIAGLVMGYLGIVAIPLILIIAAIAIPNLLRAKMAANEASAVGSIREIISAEVSYQTTHQDAGFTCNLSDLAALVNDSRLAGGQKNGYAFSLQNCTSETTGGTVSKFQVTASPITANASGQRAFCADESNVIRVDRTGAAESCLDHGSRLE
;
A
#
# COMPACT_ATOMS: atom_id res chain seq x y z
N MET A 1 1.12 -44.35 -42.32
CA MET A 1 0.72 -43.54 -41.13
C MET A 1 1.46 -42.19 -41.17
N LEU A 2 1.00 -41.12 -40.50
CA LEU A 2 1.78 -39.86 -40.39
C LEU A 2 2.56 -39.83 -39.07
N CYS A 3 3.80 -39.35 -39.09
CA CYS A 3 4.60 -39.16 -37.88
C CYS A 3 4.00 -38.05 -37.01
N PRO A 4 3.69 -38.29 -35.72
CA PRO A 4 3.03 -37.29 -34.87
C PRO A 4 3.92 -36.07 -34.54
N ASN A 5 5.23 -36.19 -34.75
CA ASN A 5 6.16 -35.11 -34.44
C ASN A 5 6.44 -34.17 -35.63
N CYS A 6 6.40 -34.67 -36.87
CA CYS A 6 6.75 -33.87 -38.05
C CYS A 6 5.76 -33.96 -39.22
N GLY A 7 4.72 -34.79 -39.13
CA GLY A 7 3.70 -34.92 -40.16
C GLY A 7 4.13 -35.66 -41.44
N ALA A 8 5.36 -36.16 -41.54
CA ALA A 8 5.80 -36.92 -42.71
C ALA A 8 5.11 -38.30 -42.76
N SER A 9 4.83 -38.80 -43.98
CA SER A 9 4.35 -40.17 -44.18
C SER A 9 5.45 -41.17 -43.87
N ILE A 10 5.15 -42.11 -42.97
CA ILE A 10 6.05 -43.21 -42.58
C ILE A 10 5.53 -44.53 -43.14
N ALA A 11 6.47 -45.38 -43.58
CA ALA A 11 6.20 -46.75 -43.99
C ALA A 11 5.73 -47.57 -42.79
N ASP A 12 4.76 -48.47 -43.04
CA ASP A 12 4.12 -49.26 -41.99
C ASP A 12 5.16 -50.06 -41.19
N ASN A 13 5.18 -49.83 -39.87
CA ASN A 13 6.06 -50.50 -38.90
C ASN A 13 7.57 -50.13 -38.92
N SER A 14 7.92 -48.96 -39.45
CA SER A 14 9.30 -48.43 -39.32
C SER A 14 9.60 -47.97 -37.87
N PRO A 15 10.72 -48.43 -37.25
CA PRO A 15 11.04 -48.14 -35.85
C PRO A 15 11.41 -46.67 -35.61
N PHE A 16 11.87 -45.96 -36.64
CA PHE A 16 12.24 -44.54 -36.59
C PHE A 16 11.74 -43.80 -37.83
N CYS A 17 11.40 -42.53 -37.66
CA CYS A 17 11.07 -41.65 -38.77
C CYS A 17 12.35 -41.16 -39.46
N SER A 18 12.54 -41.49 -40.73
CA SER A 18 13.74 -41.12 -41.51
C SER A 18 13.95 -39.62 -41.71
N ASN A 19 12.90 -38.81 -41.52
CA ASN A 19 12.96 -37.36 -41.75
C ASN A 19 13.31 -36.56 -40.48
N CYS A 20 12.91 -37.05 -39.29
CA CYS A 20 13.17 -36.35 -38.02
C CYS A 20 13.93 -37.17 -36.96
N GLY A 21 14.23 -38.44 -37.25
CA GLY A 21 15.01 -39.33 -36.40
C GLY A 21 14.29 -39.89 -35.17
N LYS A 22 13.04 -39.49 -34.88
CA LYS A 22 12.32 -39.97 -33.68
C LYS A 22 11.72 -41.36 -33.87
N SER A 23 11.74 -42.18 -32.80
CA SER A 23 11.16 -43.52 -32.81
C SER A 23 9.64 -43.48 -32.87
N THR A 24 9.06 -44.17 -33.84
CA THR A 24 7.61 -44.15 -34.13
C THR A 24 6.85 -45.38 -33.63
N SER A 25 7.53 -46.29 -32.91
CA SER A 25 6.89 -47.47 -32.34
C SER A 25 6.46 -47.23 -30.88
N PRO A 26 5.22 -47.56 -30.48
CA PRO A 26 4.92 -47.79 -29.08
C PRO A 26 5.71 -49.02 -28.66
N VAL A 27 6.83 -48.82 -27.98
CA VAL A 27 7.61 -49.92 -27.40
C VAL A 27 6.69 -50.61 -26.39
N ARG A 28 6.06 -51.72 -26.79
CA ARG A 28 5.64 -52.77 -25.88
C ARG A 28 6.94 -53.30 -25.25
N LEU A 29 7.36 -52.69 -24.14
CA LEU A 29 8.28 -53.33 -23.21
C LEU A 29 7.50 -54.54 -22.68
N ASN A 30 7.58 -55.64 -23.41
CA ASN A 30 7.41 -56.94 -22.80
C ASN A 30 8.47 -56.98 -21.72
N SER A 31 8.04 -56.94 -20.46
CA SER A 31 8.88 -57.04 -19.28
C SER A 31 9.67 -58.34 -19.37
N ALA A 32 10.85 -58.27 -19.97
CA ALA A 32 11.89 -59.24 -19.74
C ALA A 32 12.25 -59.09 -18.26
N THR A 33 11.76 -60.01 -17.42
CA THR A 33 12.21 -60.19 -16.05
C THR A 33 13.70 -60.56 -16.09
N VAL A 34 14.55 -59.55 -16.11
CA VAL A 34 15.95 -59.70 -15.74
C VAL A 34 15.95 -59.96 -14.23
N PRO A 35 16.49 -61.09 -13.73
CA PRO A 35 16.63 -61.31 -12.30
C PRO A 35 17.51 -60.18 -11.71
N PRO A 36 17.10 -59.55 -10.60
CA PRO A 36 17.84 -58.42 -10.05
C PRO A 36 19.26 -58.85 -9.67
N PRO A 37 20.28 -58.00 -9.90
CA PRO A 37 21.64 -58.28 -9.45
C PRO A 37 21.63 -58.49 -7.92
N PRO A 38 22.28 -59.56 -7.40
CA PRO A 38 22.35 -59.80 -5.96
C PRO A 38 23.11 -58.65 -5.29
N GLY A 39 22.37 -57.80 -4.57
CA GLY A 39 22.92 -56.65 -3.84
C GLY A 39 22.15 -55.33 -4.01
N ALA A 40 21.23 -55.23 -4.97
CA ALA A 40 20.37 -54.05 -5.09
C ALA A 40 19.23 -54.11 -4.06
N VAL A 41 19.47 -53.60 -2.85
CA VAL A 41 18.42 -53.31 -1.88
C VAL A 41 17.45 -52.27 -2.50
N PRO A 42 16.14 -52.55 -2.58
CA PRO A 42 15.19 -51.55 -3.02
C PRO A 42 15.20 -50.38 -2.03
N ILE A 43 15.68 -49.22 -2.48
CA ILE A 43 15.55 -47.96 -1.76
C ILE A 43 14.07 -47.58 -1.85
N ALA A 44 13.29 -47.91 -0.81
CA ALA A 44 11.90 -47.49 -0.73
C ALA A 44 11.83 -45.95 -0.86
N PRO A 45 10.91 -45.41 -1.68
CA PRO A 45 10.76 -43.96 -1.82
C PRO A 45 10.42 -43.36 -0.45
N GLN A 46 11.31 -42.50 0.05
CA GLN A 46 11.10 -41.82 1.33
C GLN A 46 9.92 -40.85 1.22
N GLN A 47 8.92 -41.03 2.08
CA GLN A 47 7.73 -40.17 2.13
C GLN A 47 7.99 -39.01 3.09
N THR A 48 7.75 -37.77 2.66
CA THR A 48 7.80 -36.59 3.54
C THR A 48 6.48 -36.47 4.30
N SER A 49 6.52 -36.18 5.60
CA SER A 49 5.30 -36.02 6.40
C SER A 49 4.53 -34.77 5.98
N GLY A 50 3.24 -34.91 5.65
CA GLY A 50 2.38 -33.77 5.28
C GLY A 50 2.28 -32.70 6.37
N LYS A 51 2.52 -33.08 7.63
CA LYS A 51 2.60 -32.16 8.77
C LYS A 51 3.79 -31.20 8.69
N ALA A 52 4.93 -31.64 8.14
CA ALA A 52 6.10 -30.77 7.96
C ALA A 52 5.81 -29.67 6.92
N ILE A 53 5.15 -30.02 5.81
CA ILE A 53 4.73 -29.06 4.78
C ILE A 53 3.68 -28.09 5.34
N ALA A 54 2.70 -28.60 6.10
CA ALA A 54 1.70 -27.75 6.75
C ALA A 54 2.33 -26.77 7.76
N SER A 55 3.34 -27.20 8.52
CA SER A 55 4.07 -26.33 9.46
C SER A 55 4.85 -25.22 8.74
N LEU A 56 5.44 -25.52 7.58
CA LEU A 56 6.15 -24.54 6.76
C LEU A 56 5.18 -23.50 6.18
N VAL A 57 4.09 -23.94 5.57
CA VAL A 57 3.10 -23.05 4.95
C VAL A 57 2.45 -22.15 6.00
N CYS A 58 2.12 -22.67 7.18
CA CYS A 58 1.60 -21.86 8.28
C CYS A 58 2.65 -20.90 8.86
N GLY A 59 3.92 -21.30 8.92
CA GLY A 59 5.03 -20.45 9.34
C GLY A 59 5.30 -19.29 8.38
N ILE A 60 5.12 -19.49 7.07
CA ILE A 60 5.27 -18.44 6.04
C ILE A 60 4.09 -17.46 6.07
N ILE A 61 2.87 -17.95 6.23
CA ILE A 61 1.66 -17.10 6.25
C ILE A 61 1.64 -16.20 7.49
N ASN A 62 2.21 -16.63 8.62
CA ASN A 62 2.49 -15.80 9.81
C ASN A 62 1.32 -14.89 10.28
N ILE A 63 0.07 -15.31 10.03
CA ILE A 63 -1.14 -14.62 10.47
C ILE A 63 -1.45 -15.07 11.90
N PHE A 64 -1.73 -14.13 12.80
CA PHE A 64 -2.22 -14.43 14.14
C PHE A 64 -3.63 -15.06 14.04
N PRO A 65 -3.91 -16.27 14.57
CA PRO A 65 -3.14 -17.09 15.52
C PRO A 65 -2.42 -18.33 14.93
N LEU A 66 -2.34 -18.47 13.60
CA LEU A 66 -1.83 -19.66 12.90
C LEU A 66 -0.37 -20.01 13.21
N PHE A 67 0.46 -19.04 13.64
CA PHE A 67 1.85 -19.31 14.05
C PHE A 67 1.94 -20.21 15.28
N ILE A 68 0.97 -20.17 16.20
CA ILE A 68 0.94 -21.06 17.39
C ILE A 68 0.75 -22.50 16.91
N ILE A 69 -0.17 -22.71 15.97
CA ILE A 69 -0.44 -24.01 15.36
C ILE A 69 0.79 -24.49 14.57
N ALA A 70 1.48 -23.59 13.86
CA ALA A 70 2.72 -23.90 13.15
C ALA A 70 3.83 -24.40 14.10
N VAL A 71 4.00 -23.76 15.26
CA VAL A 71 5.00 -24.16 16.26
C VAL A 71 4.65 -25.52 16.89
N VAL A 72 3.38 -25.73 17.23
CA VAL A 72 2.91 -27.02 17.80
C VAL A 72 3.07 -28.16 16.79
N LEU A 73 2.63 -27.95 15.53
CA LEU A 73 2.80 -28.93 14.46
C LEU A 73 4.28 -29.17 14.12
N GLY A 74 5.10 -28.11 14.17
CA GLY A 74 6.54 -28.19 13.97
C GLY A 74 7.20 -29.12 14.97
N HIS A 75 6.93 -28.94 16.27
CA HIS A 75 7.44 -29.82 17.34
C HIS A 75 6.95 -31.27 17.20
N MET A 76 5.67 -31.49 16.86
CA MET A 76 5.14 -32.83 16.62
C MET A 76 5.83 -33.51 15.42
N SER A 77 6.02 -32.78 14.32
CA SER A 77 6.67 -33.32 13.11
C SER A 77 8.12 -33.71 13.35
N LEU A 78 8.86 -32.92 14.15
CA LEU A 78 10.25 -33.22 14.49
C LEU A 78 10.36 -34.50 15.36
N SER A 79 9.42 -34.68 16.30
CA SER A 79 9.34 -35.91 17.11
C SER A 79 9.01 -37.14 16.26
N GLU A 80 8.07 -37.04 15.30
CA GLU A 80 7.73 -38.13 14.38
C GLU A 80 8.92 -38.50 13.47
N ILE A 81 9.68 -37.51 12.96
CA ILE A 81 10.87 -37.72 12.13
C ILE A 81 11.99 -38.43 12.95
N LYS A 82 12.26 -37.98 14.18
CA LYS A 82 13.28 -38.60 15.04
C LYS A 82 12.93 -40.04 15.42
N LYS A 83 11.66 -40.34 15.67
CA LYS A 83 11.19 -41.69 16.04
C LYS A 83 11.07 -42.66 14.87
N SER A 84 11.07 -42.19 13.63
CA SER A 84 10.78 -43.02 12.45
C SER A 84 12.01 -43.73 11.85
N GLY A 85 13.19 -43.62 12.48
CA GLY A 85 14.35 -44.46 12.15
C GLY A 85 14.82 -44.37 10.69
N GLY A 86 14.62 -43.21 10.05
CA GLY A 86 14.99 -42.98 8.63
C GLY A 86 13.87 -43.19 7.60
N ARG A 87 12.65 -43.52 8.02
CA ARG A 87 11.49 -43.65 7.10
C ARG A 87 10.93 -42.31 6.62
N LEU A 88 11.07 -41.23 7.39
CA LEU A 88 10.58 -39.90 7.07
C LEU A 88 11.76 -38.92 6.92
N LYS A 89 11.76 -38.13 5.84
CA LYS A 89 12.75 -37.05 5.61
C LYS A 89 12.04 -35.70 5.69
N GLY A 90 12.74 -34.65 6.12
CA GLY A 90 12.17 -33.30 6.25
C GLY A 90 12.63 -32.50 7.48
N GLU A 91 13.67 -32.94 8.18
CA GLU A 91 14.15 -32.28 9.40
C GLU A 91 14.49 -30.81 9.18
N GLY A 92 15.22 -30.47 8.10
CA GLY A 92 15.51 -29.07 7.75
C GLY A 92 14.26 -28.24 7.45
N LEU A 93 13.22 -28.85 6.88
CA LEU A 93 11.95 -28.17 6.60
C LEU A 93 11.16 -27.87 7.88
N ALA A 94 11.13 -28.83 8.82
CA ALA A 94 10.51 -28.66 10.13
C ALA A 94 11.26 -27.61 10.97
N ILE A 95 12.59 -27.61 10.94
CA ILE A 95 13.42 -26.60 11.63
C ILE A 95 13.17 -25.21 11.03
N ALA A 96 13.15 -25.08 9.70
CA ALA A 96 12.86 -23.80 9.04
C ALA A 96 11.47 -23.25 9.42
N GLY A 97 10.44 -24.11 9.44
CA GLY A 97 9.10 -23.75 9.89
C GLY A 97 9.05 -23.30 11.36
N LEU A 98 9.75 -24.01 12.24
CA LEU A 98 9.87 -23.63 13.66
C LEU A 98 10.58 -22.28 13.84
N VAL A 99 11.70 -22.05 13.16
CA VAL A 99 12.45 -20.78 13.26
C VAL A 99 11.61 -19.60 12.77
N MET A 100 10.96 -19.71 11.62
CA MET A 100 10.06 -18.65 11.11
C MET A 100 8.86 -18.42 12.04
N GLY A 101 8.34 -19.49 12.67
CA GLY A 101 7.29 -19.39 13.68
C GLY A 101 7.74 -18.65 14.94
N TYR A 102 8.92 -18.97 15.48
CA TYR A 102 9.47 -18.27 16.65
C TYR A 102 9.80 -16.79 16.34
N LEU A 103 10.32 -16.49 15.16
CA LEU A 103 10.52 -15.11 14.71
C LEU A 103 9.19 -14.35 14.69
N GLY A 104 8.11 -14.97 14.20
CA GLY A 104 6.76 -14.40 14.28
C GLY A 104 6.32 -14.11 15.73
N ILE A 105 6.52 -15.05 16.65
CA ILE A 105 6.16 -14.91 18.07
C ILE A 105 6.86 -13.71 18.72
N VAL A 106 8.11 -13.44 18.40
CA VAL A 106 8.88 -12.33 18.99
C VAL A 106 8.67 -11.03 18.23
N ALA A 107 8.66 -11.06 16.90
CA ALA A 107 8.58 -9.86 16.07
C ALA A 107 7.19 -9.22 16.06
N ILE A 108 6.11 -10.02 15.99
CA ILE A 108 4.74 -9.49 15.93
C ILE A 108 4.40 -8.62 17.14
N PRO A 109 4.55 -9.07 18.42
CA PRO A 109 4.23 -8.22 19.56
C PRO A 109 5.13 -6.99 19.61
N LEU A 110 6.41 -7.11 19.23
CA LEU A 110 7.33 -5.97 19.17
C LEU A 110 6.87 -4.92 18.14
N ILE A 111 6.49 -5.36 16.92
CA ILE A 111 5.96 -4.48 15.88
C ILE A 111 4.66 -3.82 16.34
N LEU A 112 3.76 -4.55 17.00
CA LEU A 112 2.50 -4.00 17.51
C LEU A 112 2.74 -2.95 18.60
N ILE A 113 3.71 -3.15 19.50
CA ILE A 113 4.09 -2.15 20.52
C ILE A 113 4.63 -0.89 19.84
N ILE A 114 5.54 -1.03 18.88
CA ILE A 114 6.10 0.10 18.13
C ILE A 114 4.99 0.83 17.38
N ALA A 115 4.12 0.11 16.68
CA ALA A 115 3.00 0.68 15.93
C ALA A 115 2.02 1.41 16.85
N ALA A 116 1.69 0.87 18.02
CA ALA A 116 0.81 1.50 18.99
C ALA A 116 1.33 2.87 19.47
N ILE A 117 2.65 3.04 19.56
CA ILE A 117 3.29 4.32 19.94
C ILE A 117 3.47 5.23 18.71
N ALA A 118 3.86 4.66 17.56
CA ALA A 118 4.19 5.40 16.36
C ALA A 118 2.96 5.95 15.64
N ILE A 119 1.87 5.17 15.51
CA ILE A 119 0.65 5.58 14.82
C ILE A 119 0.07 6.89 15.39
N PRO A 120 -0.18 7.05 16.70
CA PRO A 120 -0.76 8.30 17.21
C PRO A 120 0.17 9.49 16.98
N ASN A 121 1.48 9.30 17.10
CA ASN A 121 2.46 10.35 16.84
C ASN A 121 2.51 10.74 15.36
N LEU A 122 2.46 9.75 14.46
CA LEU A 122 2.43 9.98 13.02
C LEU A 122 1.16 10.71 12.58
N LEU A 123 0.00 10.35 13.16
CA LEU A 123 -1.26 11.04 12.89
C LEU A 123 -1.22 12.50 13.37
N ARG A 124 -0.65 12.77 14.55
CA ARG A 124 -0.45 14.14 15.03
C ARG A 124 0.52 14.94 14.16
N ALA A 125 1.63 14.32 13.74
CA ALA A 125 2.60 14.94 12.84
C ALA A 125 1.96 15.27 11.49
N LYS A 126 1.14 14.37 10.94
CA LYS A 126 0.39 14.59 9.70
C LYS A 126 -0.60 15.75 9.83
N MET A 127 -1.37 15.81 10.92
CA MET A 127 -2.28 16.95 11.17
C MET A 127 -1.52 18.28 11.25
N ALA A 128 -0.40 18.32 11.98
CA ALA A 128 0.43 19.53 12.06
C ALA A 128 0.99 19.95 10.69
N ALA A 129 1.41 18.99 9.86
CA ALA A 129 1.87 19.26 8.50
C ALA A 129 0.74 19.79 7.60
N ASN A 130 -0.46 19.23 7.71
CA ASN A 130 -1.64 19.71 6.98
C ASN A 130 -2.02 21.14 7.41
N GLU A 131 -2.02 21.42 8.72
CA GLU A 131 -2.26 22.76 9.27
C GLU A 131 -1.22 23.77 8.76
N ALA A 132 0.07 23.43 8.79
CA ALA A 132 1.13 24.27 8.23
C ALA A 132 0.97 24.50 6.71
N SER A 133 0.58 23.46 5.97
CA SER A 133 0.27 23.57 4.54
C SER A 133 -0.93 24.48 4.28
N ALA A 134 -1.92 24.50 5.16
CA ALA A 134 -3.09 25.38 5.02
C ALA A 134 -2.70 26.85 5.20
N VAL A 135 -1.90 27.16 6.22
CA VAL A 135 -1.34 28.50 6.45
C VAL A 135 -0.51 28.96 5.24
N GLY A 136 0.35 28.10 4.70
CA GLY A 136 1.13 28.41 3.50
C GLY A 136 0.25 28.66 2.27
N SER A 137 -0.80 27.86 2.11
CA SER A 137 -1.74 27.97 0.97
C SER A 137 -2.61 29.23 1.05
N ILE A 138 -2.96 29.70 2.25
CA ILE A 138 -3.63 31.00 2.43
C ILE A 138 -2.74 32.14 1.94
N ARG A 139 -1.45 32.14 2.30
CA ARG A 139 -0.49 33.16 1.84
C ARG A 139 -0.31 33.14 0.33
N GLU A 140 -0.32 31.94 -0.25
CA GLU A 140 -0.26 31.73 -1.69
C GLU A 140 -1.50 32.30 -2.39
N ILE A 141 -2.70 32.05 -1.87
CA ILE A 141 -3.96 32.64 -2.37
C ILE A 141 -3.91 34.16 -2.30
N ILE A 142 -3.51 34.75 -1.17
CA ILE A 142 -3.43 36.21 -1.01
C ILE A 142 -2.43 36.81 -2.00
N SER A 143 -1.27 36.16 -2.20
CA SER A 143 -0.28 36.61 -3.18
C SER A 143 -0.83 36.53 -4.61
N ALA A 144 -1.59 35.47 -4.92
CA ALA A 144 -2.26 35.31 -6.20
C ALA A 144 -3.35 36.38 -6.41
N GLU A 145 -4.15 36.70 -5.40
CA GLU A 145 -5.15 37.78 -5.42
C GLU A 145 -4.52 39.15 -5.71
N VAL A 146 -3.43 39.48 -5.02
CA VAL A 146 -2.69 40.72 -5.29
C VAL A 146 -2.17 40.76 -6.73
N SER A 147 -1.62 39.65 -7.24
CA SER A 147 -1.22 39.55 -8.64
C SER A 147 -2.40 39.67 -9.61
N TYR A 148 -3.54 39.05 -9.28
CA TYR A 148 -4.76 39.11 -10.08
C TYR A 148 -5.23 40.56 -10.23
N GLN A 149 -5.29 41.31 -9.13
CA GLN A 149 -5.66 42.72 -9.11
C GLN A 149 -4.76 43.58 -10.02
N THR A 150 -3.45 43.29 -10.11
CA THR A 150 -2.57 44.05 -11.02
C THR A 150 -2.92 43.88 -12.50
N THR A 151 -3.51 42.74 -12.85
CA THR A 151 -3.90 42.40 -14.24
C THR A 151 -5.36 42.71 -14.55
N HIS A 152 -6.22 42.80 -13.53
CA HIS A 152 -7.66 43.05 -13.63
C HIS A 152 -8.08 44.27 -12.79
N GLN A 153 -7.46 45.42 -13.08
CA GLN A 153 -7.63 46.66 -12.29
C GLN A 153 -9.07 47.19 -12.28
N ASP A 154 -9.85 46.86 -13.30
CA ASP A 154 -11.26 47.21 -13.46
C ASP A 154 -12.23 46.31 -12.68
N ALA A 155 -11.81 45.09 -12.33
CA ALA A 155 -12.59 44.14 -11.52
C ALA A 155 -12.14 44.13 -10.03
N GLY A 156 -10.85 44.26 -9.76
CA GLY A 156 -10.27 44.14 -8.42
C GLY A 156 -9.86 42.70 -8.07
N PHE A 157 -10.09 42.29 -6.81
CA PHE A 157 -9.91 40.90 -6.36
C PHE A 157 -11.00 39.98 -6.91
N THR A 158 -10.71 38.67 -6.98
CA THR A 158 -11.72 37.66 -7.38
C THR A 158 -12.40 37.03 -6.16
N CYS A 159 -13.54 36.39 -6.40
CA CYS A 159 -14.28 35.60 -5.41
C CYS A 159 -14.29 34.12 -5.73
N ASN A 160 -13.66 33.71 -6.84
CA ASN A 160 -13.58 32.33 -7.25
C ASN A 160 -12.12 31.89 -7.27
N LEU A 161 -11.80 30.85 -6.51
CA LEU A 161 -10.44 30.29 -6.49
C LEU A 161 -10.00 29.78 -7.87
N SER A 162 -10.96 29.39 -8.72
CA SER A 162 -10.67 28.95 -10.09
C SER A 162 -10.02 30.02 -10.95
N ASP A 163 -10.33 31.31 -10.70
CA ASP A 163 -9.77 32.42 -11.48
C ASP A 163 -8.28 32.62 -11.14
N LEU A 164 -7.85 32.15 -9.97
CA LEU A 164 -6.46 32.15 -9.51
C LEU A 164 -5.66 30.94 -9.99
N ALA A 165 -6.24 30.02 -10.77
CA ALA A 165 -5.61 28.74 -11.11
C ALA A 165 -4.25 28.87 -11.83
N ALA A 166 -4.05 29.95 -12.59
CA ALA A 166 -2.78 30.25 -13.25
C ALA A 166 -1.74 30.95 -12.35
N LEU A 167 -2.17 31.44 -11.18
CA LEU A 167 -1.38 32.26 -10.27
C LEU A 167 -0.94 31.51 -9.00
N VAL A 168 -1.56 30.36 -8.71
CA VAL A 168 -1.14 29.43 -7.65
C VAL A 168 -0.31 28.27 -8.22
N ASN A 169 0.64 27.74 -7.45
CA ASN A 169 1.52 26.66 -7.89
C ASN A 169 0.84 25.28 -7.86
N ASP A 170 -0.28 25.14 -7.17
CA ASP A 170 -0.98 23.87 -6.97
C ASP A 170 -2.41 23.96 -7.50
N SER A 171 -2.72 23.19 -8.55
CA SER A 171 -4.06 23.16 -9.15
C SER A 171 -5.14 22.64 -8.20
N ARG A 172 -4.78 21.85 -7.18
CA ARG A 172 -5.73 21.39 -6.17
C ARG A 172 -6.16 22.55 -5.26
N LEU A 173 -5.24 23.47 -4.97
CA LEU A 173 -5.55 24.69 -4.21
C LEU A 173 -6.55 25.56 -4.98
N ALA A 174 -6.35 25.74 -6.29
CA ALA A 174 -7.32 26.42 -7.15
C ALA A 174 -8.68 25.71 -7.22
N GLY A 175 -8.67 24.38 -7.09
CA GLY A 175 -9.87 23.55 -6.92
C GLY A 175 -10.49 23.61 -5.52
N GLY A 176 -9.98 24.45 -4.62
CA GLY A 176 -10.52 24.64 -3.27
C GLY A 176 -10.17 23.55 -2.27
N GLN A 177 -9.21 22.65 -2.56
CA GLN A 177 -8.81 21.62 -1.60
C GLN A 177 -7.32 21.28 -1.67
N LYS A 178 -6.63 21.25 -0.54
CA LYS A 178 -5.22 20.84 -0.46
C LYS A 178 -4.90 20.23 0.89
N ASN A 179 -4.20 19.10 0.88
CA ASN A 179 -3.70 18.42 2.09
C ASN A 179 -4.74 18.23 3.21
N GLY A 180 -5.99 17.87 2.84
CA GLY A 180 -7.07 17.61 3.79
C GLY A 180 -7.80 18.86 4.32
N TYR A 181 -7.48 20.03 3.77
CA TYR A 181 -8.17 21.30 4.01
C TYR A 181 -8.98 21.73 2.79
N ALA A 182 -10.14 22.31 3.04
CA ALA A 182 -10.97 22.98 2.05
C ALA A 182 -10.77 24.49 2.16
N PHE A 183 -10.61 25.15 1.02
CA PHE A 183 -10.36 26.58 0.88
C PHE A 183 -11.52 27.25 0.16
N SER A 184 -11.95 28.40 0.66
CA SER A 184 -12.99 29.20 0.03
C SER A 184 -12.66 30.68 0.12
N LEU A 185 -12.99 31.41 -0.95
CA LEU A 185 -13.05 32.86 -0.96
C LEU A 185 -14.50 33.25 -0.67
N GLN A 186 -14.68 34.26 0.18
CA GLN A 186 -15.97 34.71 0.65
C GLN A 186 -15.92 36.19 1.02
N ASN A 187 -17.10 36.76 1.28
CA ASN A 187 -17.27 38.14 1.75
C ASN A 187 -16.56 39.20 0.90
N CYS A 188 -16.51 38.96 -0.42
CA CYS A 188 -16.01 39.93 -1.37
C CYS A 188 -16.88 41.17 -1.39
N THR A 189 -16.29 42.34 -1.19
CA THR A 189 -17.02 43.62 -1.20
C THR A 189 -16.24 44.72 -1.91
N SER A 190 -17.01 45.67 -2.46
CA SER A 190 -16.49 46.87 -3.14
C SER A 190 -16.83 48.10 -2.30
N GLU A 191 -15.95 49.09 -2.26
CA GLU A 191 -16.18 50.34 -1.49
C GLU A 191 -17.34 51.17 -2.05
N THR A 192 -17.55 51.11 -3.37
CA THR A 192 -18.65 51.78 -4.06
C THR A 192 -19.54 50.76 -4.75
N THR A 193 -20.86 51.02 -4.80
CA THR A 193 -21.83 50.16 -5.50
C THR A 193 -21.43 49.99 -6.97
N GLY A 194 -21.13 48.75 -7.38
CA GLY A 194 -20.65 48.44 -8.74
C GLY A 194 -19.17 48.77 -9.01
N GLY A 195 -18.41 49.11 -7.97
CA GLY A 195 -16.95 49.32 -8.06
C GLY A 195 -16.15 48.03 -7.98
N THR A 196 -14.83 48.16 -8.09
CA THR A 196 -13.85 47.07 -7.97
C THR A 196 -13.92 46.39 -6.61
N VAL A 197 -13.82 45.07 -6.58
CA VAL A 197 -13.73 44.29 -5.34
C VAL A 197 -12.42 44.65 -4.65
N SER A 198 -12.52 45.17 -3.43
CA SER A 198 -11.40 45.73 -2.66
C SER A 198 -11.09 44.96 -1.38
N LYS A 199 -12.05 44.14 -0.94
CA LYS A 199 -11.92 43.29 0.24
C LYS A 199 -12.32 41.88 -0.13
N PHE A 200 -11.63 40.91 0.42
CA PHE A 200 -11.96 39.50 0.31
C PHE A 200 -11.58 38.80 1.60
N GLN A 201 -12.17 37.63 1.82
CA GLN A 201 -11.83 36.76 2.93
C GLN A 201 -11.53 35.38 2.40
N VAL A 202 -10.39 34.83 2.78
CA VAL A 202 -10.03 33.44 2.51
C VAL A 202 -10.17 32.63 3.79
N THR A 203 -10.84 31.50 3.70
CA THR A 203 -11.01 30.55 4.80
C THR A 203 -10.45 29.19 4.43
N ALA A 204 -9.90 28.49 5.42
CA ALA A 204 -9.38 27.14 5.31
C ALA A 204 -9.89 26.31 6.49
N SER A 205 -10.73 25.31 6.24
CA SER A 205 -11.28 24.42 7.26
C SER A 205 -10.86 22.96 7.00
N PRO A 206 -10.70 22.13 8.05
CA PRO A 206 -10.37 20.73 7.88
C PRO A 206 -11.57 19.97 7.27
N ILE A 207 -11.33 19.23 6.17
CA ILE A 207 -12.37 18.41 5.51
C ILE A 207 -12.89 17.30 6.43
N THR A 208 -12.00 16.78 7.29
CA THR A 208 -12.35 15.76 8.30
C THR A 208 -11.74 16.18 9.62
N ALA A 209 -12.58 16.71 10.51
CA ALA A 209 -12.17 17.11 11.85
C ALA A 209 -11.50 15.94 12.60
N ASN A 210 -10.41 16.23 13.33
CA ASN A 210 -9.59 15.27 14.08
C ASN A 210 -8.84 14.22 13.25
N ALA A 211 -8.89 14.29 11.91
CA ALA A 211 -8.11 13.42 11.04
C ALA A 211 -7.23 14.22 10.07
N SER A 212 -7.81 15.21 9.38
CA SER A 212 -7.07 16.09 8.47
C SER A 212 -6.47 17.30 9.20
N GLY A 213 -7.12 17.74 10.28
CA GLY A 213 -6.69 18.83 11.15
C GLY A 213 -7.76 19.12 12.20
N GLN A 214 -7.47 20.04 13.13
CA GLN A 214 -8.42 20.45 14.18
C GLN A 214 -8.79 21.93 14.10
N ARG A 215 -7.88 22.75 13.57
CA ARG A 215 -8.03 24.20 13.52
C ARG A 215 -8.47 24.66 12.15
N ALA A 216 -9.27 25.72 12.11
CA ALA A 216 -9.54 26.48 10.90
C ALA A 216 -8.64 27.72 10.87
N PHE A 217 -8.31 28.15 9.67
CA PHE A 217 -7.50 29.33 9.43
C PHE A 217 -8.25 30.26 8.50
N CYS A 218 -8.04 31.55 8.68
CA CYS A 218 -8.66 32.56 7.84
C CYS A 218 -7.76 33.78 7.75
N ALA A 219 -7.90 34.52 6.67
CA ALA A 219 -7.22 35.77 6.48
C ALA A 219 -8.05 36.68 5.57
N ASP A 220 -7.71 37.95 5.57
CA ASP A 220 -8.28 39.00 4.73
C ASP A 220 -7.18 39.60 3.84
N GLU A 221 -7.50 40.67 3.12
CA GLU A 221 -6.57 41.41 2.26
C GLU A 221 -5.35 41.98 3.01
N SER A 222 -5.40 42.07 4.34
CA SER A 222 -4.29 42.56 5.17
C SER A 222 -3.23 41.50 5.43
N ASN A 223 -3.41 40.26 4.94
CA ASN A 223 -2.50 39.13 5.14
C ASN A 223 -2.27 38.75 6.61
N VAL A 224 -3.23 39.09 7.48
CA VAL A 224 -3.20 38.72 8.90
C VAL A 224 -3.94 37.40 9.06
N ILE A 225 -3.16 36.32 9.24
CA ILE A 225 -3.73 34.99 9.45
C ILE A 225 -4.24 34.87 10.87
N ARG A 226 -5.50 34.48 11.00
CA ARG A 226 -6.16 34.12 12.25
C ARG A 226 -6.43 32.63 12.29
N VAL A 227 -6.52 32.11 13.49
CA VAL A 227 -6.79 30.71 13.76
C VAL A 227 -7.99 30.58 14.68
N ASP A 228 -8.89 29.69 14.31
CA ASP A 228 -10.01 29.26 15.12
C ASP A 228 -9.79 27.81 15.57
N ARG A 229 -9.87 27.56 16.89
CA ARG A 229 -9.61 26.25 17.49
C ARG A 229 -10.81 25.31 17.44
N THR A 230 -11.99 25.81 17.09
CA THR A 230 -13.21 25.00 16.95
C THR A 230 -13.27 24.30 15.60
N GLY A 231 -12.49 24.78 14.61
CA GLY A 231 -12.48 24.24 13.26
C GLY A 231 -13.53 24.85 12.34
N ALA A 232 -14.29 25.86 12.83
CA ALA A 232 -15.29 26.57 12.05
C ALA A 232 -14.64 27.71 11.26
N ALA A 233 -14.79 27.68 9.93
CA ALA A 233 -14.32 28.74 9.04
C ALA A 233 -15.17 30.02 9.13
N GLU A 234 -16.48 29.88 9.36
CA GLU A 234 -17.45 30.99 9.26
C GLU A 234 -17.23 32.08 10.30
N SER A 235 -16.82 31.73 11.53
CA SER A 235 -16.58 32.66 12.63
C SER A 235 -15.10 33.02 12.81
N CYS A 236 -14.22 32.52 11.95
CA CYS A 236 -12.78 32.61 12.18
C CYS A 236 -12.25 34.04 12.15
N LEU A 237 -12.80 34.94 11.31
CA LEU A 237 -12.33 36.33 11.26
C LEU A 237 -12.85 37.17 12.45
N ASP A 238 -14.04 36.86 12.95
CA ASP A 238 -14.67 37.56 14.06
C ASP A 238 -14.11 37.13 15.43
N HIS A 239 -13.88 35.82 15.60
CA HIS A 239 -13.50 35.22 16.88
C HIS A 239 -12.09 34.61 16.91
N GLY A 240 -11.43 34.49 15.76
CA GLY A 240 -10.11 33.88 15.67
C GLY A 240 -9.01 34.75 16.28
N SER A 241 -8.14 34.10 17.05
CA SER A 241 -6.89 34.69 17.55
C SER A 241 -5.89 34.83 16.41
N ARG A 242 -5.03 35.87 16.44
CA ARG A 242 -3.92 35.98 15.48
C ARG A 242 -2.99 34.78 15.62
N LEU A 243 -2.53 34.26 14.49
CA LEU A 243 -1.52 33.19 14.46
C LEU A 243 -0.16 33.83 14.78
N GLU A 244 0.32 33.62 16.00
CA GLU A 244 1.65 34.03 16.47
C GLU A 244 2.77 33.13 15.92
#